data_AF-A0A2D9CGM8-F1
#
_entry.id   AF-A0A2D9CGM8-F1
#
_cell.length_a   1.000
_cell.length_b   1.000
_cell.length_c   1.000
_cell.angle_alpha   90.00
_cell.angle_beta   90.00
_cell.angle_gamma   90.00
#
_symmetry.space_group_name_H-M   'P 1'
#
loop_
_entity.id
_entity.type
_entity.pdbx_description
1 polymer ?
#
loop_
_entity_poly.entity_id
_entity_poly.type
_entity_poly.pdbx_seq_one_letter_code
_entity_poly.pdbx_strand_id
1 'polypeptide(L)' 'MSKNDKDISISRAVGQFFGHLWGSASKPVERDEPVRHEVRRETEESQGELDGKKVVLRRTTIEEVEIQNDQQS' A
#
# COMPACT_ATOMS: atom_id res chain seq x y z
N MET A 1 -21.87 -32.60 -4.74
CA MET A 1 -22.65 -32.05 -5.87
C MET A 1 -22.23 -30.59 -6.01
N SER A 2 -21.42 -30.29 -7.04
CA SER A 2 -20.85 -28.97 -7.30
C SER A 2 -21.99 -27.96 -7.56
N LYS A 3 -22.15 -26.95 -6.69
CA LYS A 3 -23.12 -25.87 -6.95
C LYS A 3 -22.49 -24.97 -8.01
N ASN A 4 -23.04 -25.02 -9.22
CA ASN A 4 -22.68 -24.10 -10.29
C ASN A 4 -22.87 -22.66 -9.78
N ASP A 5 -21.81 -21.85 -9.84
CA ASP A 5 -21.81 -20.40 -9.57
C ASP A 5 -22.73 -19.57 -10.49
N LYS A 6 -23.54 -20.23 -11.34
CA LYS A 6 -24.36 -19.61 -12.39
C LYS A 6 -25.76 -19.21 -11.96
N ASP A 7 -26.20 -19.58 -10.74
CA ASP A 7 -27.56 -19.29 -10.23
C ASP A 7 -27.57 -18.25 -9.09
N ILE A 8 -26.56 -17.39 -9.02
CA ILE A 8 -26.57 -16.28 -8.07
C ILE A 8 -27.42 -15.16 -8.68
N SER A 9 -28.53 -14.81 -8.02
CA SER A 9 -29.33 -13.66 -8.44
C SER A 9 -28.45 -12.40 -8.47
N ILE A 10 -28.65 -11.54 -9.47
CA ILE A 10 -27.86 -10.31 -9.63
C ILE A 10 -27.83 -9.50 -8.33
N SER A 11 -28.96 -9.41 -7.63
CA SER A 11 -29.07 -8.75 -6.32
C SER A 11 -28.14 -9.34 -5.25
N ARG A 12 -27.95 -10.66 -5.23
CA ARG A 12 -27.08 -11.36 -4.29
C ARG A 12 -25.61 -11.18 -4.65
N ALA A 13 -25.26 -11.18 -5.94
CA ALA A 13 -23.91 -10.88 -6.41
C ALA A 13 -23.51 -9.44 -6.05
N VAL A 14 -24.42 -8.48 -6.25
CA VAL A 14 -24.24 -7.07 -5.88
C VAL A 14 -24.08 -6.92 -4.36
N GLY A 15 -24.94 -7.56 -3.58
CA GLY A 15 -24.84 -7.55 -2.12
C GLY A 15 -23.53 -8.16 -1.60
N GLN A 16 -23.05 -9.23 -2.23
CA GLN A 16 -21.76 -9.83 -1.90
C GLN A 16 -20.59 -8.91 -2.25
N PHE A 17 -20.64 -8.25 -3.40
CA PHE A 17 -19.61 -7.29 -3.81
C PHE A 17 -19.49 -6.12 -2.83
N PHE A 18 -20.60 -5.44 -2.51
CA PHE A 18 -20.58 -4.33 -1.56
C PHE A 18 -20.28 -4.78 -0.11
N GLY A 19 -20.75 -5.97 0.29
CA GLY A 19 -20.39 -6.57 1.57
C GLY A 19 -18.89 -6.84 1.69
N HIS A 20 -18.24 -7.27 0.59
CA HIS A 20 -16.80 -7.49 0.56
C HIS A 20 -16.02 -6.19 0.60
N LEU A 21 -16.47 -5.15 -0.12
CA LEU A 21 -15.86 -3.82 -0.06
C LEU A 21 -15.97 -3.20 1.32
N TRP A 22 -17.16 -3.21 1.92
CA TRP A 22 -17.37 -2.66 3.26
C TRP A 22 -16.60 -3.46 4.32
N GLY A 23 -16.61 -4.79 4.23
CA GLY A 23 -15.86 -5.67 5.10
C GLY A 23 -14.34 -5.50 4.98
N SER A 24 -13.83 -5.12 3.81
CA SER A 24 -12.40 -4.86 3.60
C SER A 24 -12.00 -3.45 4.04
N ALA A 25 -12.88 -2.45 3.84
CA ALA A 25 -12.63 -1.07 4.23
C ALA A 25 -12.78 -0.82 5.74
N SER A 26 -13.62 -1.62 6.42
CA SER A 26 -13.87 -1.49 7.88
C SER A 26 -12.91 -2.30 8.74
N LYS A 27 -12.19 -3.26 8.16
CA LYS A 27 -11.17 -4.00 8.88
C LYS A 27 -9.89 -3.15 8.94
N PRO A 28 -9.34 -2.89 10.14
CA PRO A 28 -7.98 -2.38 10.22
C PRO A 28 -7.07 -3.39 9.52
N VAL A 29 -6.10 -2.91 8.75
CA VAL A 29 -5.07 -3.78 8.17
C VAL A 29 -4.33 -4.41 9.34
N GLU A 30 -4.59 -5.70 9.62
CA GLU A 30 -3.72 -6.52 10.44
C GLU A 30 -2.43 -6.68 9.64
N ARG A 31 -1.51 -5.73 9.84
CA ARG A 31 -0.18 -5.79 9.26
C ARG A 31 0.58 -6.89 10.01
N ASP A 32 0.62 -8.08 9.42
CA ASP A 32 1.74 -9.02 9.64
C ASP A 32 3.06 -8.46 9.04
N GLU A 33 2.98 -7.32 8.37
CA GLU A 33 4.14 -6.55 7.94
C GLU A 33 4.76 -5.82 9.14
N PRO A 34 6.08 -5.91 9.33
CA PRO A 34 6.75 -5.22 10.42
C PRO A 34 6.45 -3.71 10.32
N VAL A 35 6.13 -3.11 11.46
CA VAL A 35 5.74 -1.70 11.51
C VAL A 35 6.95 -0.86 11.11
N ARG A 36 6.94 -0.38 9.86
CA ARG A 36 7.93 0.54 9.34
C ARG A 36 7.63 1.95 9.81
N HIS A 37 8.61 2.56 10.46
CA HIS A 37 8.57 3.94 10.88
C HIS A 37 9.56 4.75 10.04
N GLU A 38 9.05 5.67 9.23
CA GLU A 38 9.88 6.68 8.57
C GLU A 38 10.39 7.64 9.64
N VAL A 39 11.70 7.66 9.88
CA VAL A 39 12.32 8.50 10.91
C VAL A 39 12.82 9.82 10.34
N ARG A 40 13.16 9.84 9.04
CA ARG A 40 13.61 11.06 8.37
C ARG A 40 13.32 10.97 6.88
N ARG A 41 12.86 12.09 6.31
CA ARG A 41 12.82 12.32 4.88
C ARG A 41 13.41 13.67 4.57
N GLU A 42 14.39 13.67 3.68
CA GLU A 42 15.05 14.88 3.21
C GLU A 42 14.99 14.91 1.69
N THR A 43 14.54 16.03 1.13
CA THR A 43 14.47 16.23 -0.32
C THR A 43 15.28 17.44 -0.70
N GLU A 44 16.27 17.23 -1.55
CA GLU A 44 17.11 18.27 -2.11
C GLU A 44 16.76 18.45 -3.59
N GLU A 45 16.55 19.69 -3.99
CA GLU A 45 16.36 20.06 -5.39
C GLU A 45 17.53 20.94 -5.84
N SER A 46 18.12 20.61 -6.98
CA SER A 46 19.11 21.44 -7.65
C SER A 46 18.74 21.64 -9.11
N GLN A 47 18.98 22.85 -9.60
CA GLN A 47 18.79 23.19 -11.01
C GLN A 47 20.16 23.17 -11.69
N GLY A 48 20.19 22.67 -12.91
CA GLY A 48 21.42 22.60 -13.69
C GLY A 48 21.16 22.63 -15.19
N GLU A 49 22.24 22.51 -15.94
CA GLU A 49 22.20 22.39 -17.39
C GLU A 49 22.91 21.10 -17.80
N LEU A 50 22.24 20.27 -18.61
CA LEU A 50 22.78 19.03 -19.16
C LEU A 50 22.47 19.03 -20.65
N ASP A 51 23.50 18.88 -21.48
CA ASP A 51 23.41 18.91 -22.95
C ASP A 51 22.69 20.17 -23.50
N GLY A 52 22.95 21.33 -22.89
CA GLY A 52 22.35 22.61 -23.27
C GLY A 52 20.86 22.74 -22.96
N LYS A 53 20.32 21.88 -22.08
CA LYS A 53 18.94 21.92 -21.60
C LYS A 53 18.90 22.15 -20.10
N LYS A 54 17.97 22.99 -19.65
CA LYS A 54 17.67 23.16 -18.23
C LYS A 54 17.09 21.87 -17.66
N VAL A 55 17.65 21.39 -16.56
CA VAL A 55 17.20 20.21 -15.84
C VAL A 55 16.99 20.52 -14.37
N VAL A 56 16.10 19.78 -13.73
CA VAL A 56 15.89 19.80 -12.28
C VAL A 56 16.25 18.41 -11.76
N LEU A 57 17.27 18.35 -10.92
CA LEU A 57 17.64 17.14 -10.21
C LEU A 57 16.96 17.18 -8.83
N ARG A 58 16.16 16.15 -8.56
CA ARG A 58 15.55 15.93 -7.25
C ARG A 58 16.14 14.67 -6.64
N ARG A 59 16.69 14.80 -5.43
CA ARG A 59 17.17 13.68 -4.63
C ARG A 59 16.32 13.61 -3.37
N THR A 60 15.81 12.42 -3.06
CA THR A 60 15.09 12.16 -1.82
C THR A 60 15.82 11.07 -1.06
N THR A 61 16.21 11.38 0.17
CA THR A 61 16.75 10.44 1.15
C THR A 61 15.63 10.08 2.12
N ILE A 62 15.35 8.80 2.28
CA ILE A 62 14.36 8.27 3.21
C ILE A 62 15.11 7.34 4.17
N GLU A 63 14.99 7.61 5.47
CA GLU A 63 15.49 6.75 6.54
C GLU A 63 14.30 6.08 7.21
N GLU A 64 14.32 4.74 7.25
CA GLU A 64 13.28 3.92 7.86
C GLU A 64 13.86 3.04 8.95
N VAL A 65 13.09 2.83 10.02
CA VAL A 65 13.37 1.83 11.05
C VAL A 65 12.27 0.77 11.01
N GLU A 66 12.69 -0.47 10.94
CA GLU A 66 11.81 -1.64 10.98
C GLU A 66 11.98 -2.33 12.34
N ILE A 67 10.90 -2.44 13.11
CA ILE A 67 10.92 -3.14 14.40
C ILE A 67 10.61 -4.62 14.13
N GLN A 68 11.60 -5.50 14.35
CA GLN A 68 11.39 -6.95 14.31
C GLN A 68 10.93 -7.43 15.68
N ASN A 69 9.76 -8.10 15.72
CA ASN A 69 9.32 -8.79 16.93
C ASN A 69 10.05 -10.14 16.99
N ASP A 70 11.09 -10.23 17.80
CA ASP A 70 11.69 -11.52 18.15
C ASP A 70 10.65 -12.35 18.90
N GLN A 71 10.07 -13.34 18.23
CA GLN A 71 9.34 -14.41 18.90
C GLN A 71 10.38 -15.25 19.66
N GLN A 72 10.70 -14.86 20.89
CA GLN A 72 11.38 -15.75 21.85
C GLN A 72 10.48 -16.98 22.05
N SER A 73 10.99 -18.12 21.59
CA SER A 73 10.39 -19.47 21.72
C SER A 73 10.40 -19.97 23.15
#